data_AF-A0A2S6BVU0-F1
#
_entry.id   AF-A0A2S6BVU0-F1
#
_cell.length_a   1.000
_cell.length_b   1.000
_cell.length_c   1.000
_cell.angle_alpha   90.00
_cell.angle_beta   90.00
_cell.angle_gamma   90.00
#
_symmetry.space_group_name_H-M   'P 1'
#
loop_
_entity.id
_entity.type
_entity.pdbx_description
1 polymer ?
#
loop_
_entity_poly.entity_id
_entity_poly.type
_entity_poly.pdbx_seq_one_letter_code
_entity_poly.pdbx_strand_id
1 'polypeptide(L)'
;MGEAARSFFGHAIPPTEQIKSLEALAAQRTAEATGAAPVYIPFVPEKLEHIDEKTPSMLREGYDYYRTPRGEHPNSKGRFLMTSMGRMLTYSVFAQLPTLLTQPLPLIAGSEADTKFYSDQAYALSKGPKELFVVEGASHIALYDKPEYVDQAVNKLVSFFGQL
;
A
#
# COMPACT_ATOMS: atom_id res chain seq x y z
N MET A 1 -3.73 -3.42 2.46
CA MET A 1 -3.90 -2.44 3.55
C MET A 1 -3.99 -3.05 4.95
N GLY A 2 -3.93 -4.37 5.13
CA GLY A 2 -4.07 -5.00 6.44
C GLY A 2 -3.07 -4.44 7.47
N GLU A 3 -1.80 -4.67 7.24
CA GLU A 3 -0.72 -4.12 8.04
C GLU A 3 -0.70 -2.60 8.03
N ALA A 4 -0.96 -1.95 6.88
CA ALA A 4 -1.01 -0.48 6.79
C ALA A 4 -2.08 0.19 7.69
N ALA A 5 -3.11 -0.56 8.12
CA ALA A 5 -4.10 -0.08 9.09
C ALA A 5 -3.61 -0.21 10.55
N ARG A 6 -2.59 -1.03 10.80
CA ARG A 6 -1.97 -1.26 12.12
C ARG A 6 -0.58 -0.63 12.24
N SER A 7 0.04 -0.27 11.12
CA SER A 7 1.34 0.38 11.03
C SER A 7 1.36 1.41 9.91
N PHE A 8 1.99 2.55 10.16
CA PHE A 8 2.21 3.60 9.18
C PHE A 8 3.66 3.53 8.71
N PHE A 9 3.89 3.08 7.47
CA PHE A 9 5.23 2.88 6.89
C PHE A 9 6.22 2.14 7.82
N GLY A 10 5.76 1.03 8.42
CA GLY A 10 6.60 0.19 9.29
C GLY A 10 6.56 0.58 10.77
N HIS A 11 6.00 1.73 11.10
CA HIS A 11 5.83 2.18 12.49
C HIS A 11 4.47 1.74 13.04
N ALA A 12 4.45 0.93 14.09
CA ALA A 12 3.21 0.45 14.70
C ALA A 12 2.36 1.61 15.23
N ILE A 13 1.06 1.59 14.90
CA ILE A 13 0.06 2.50 15.45
C ILE A 13 -0.31 1.98 16.85
N PRO A 14 -0.26 2.80 17.92
CA PRO A 14 -0.59 2.35 19.27
C PRO A 14 -2.01 1.76 19.35
N PRO A 15 -2.25 0.70 20.15
CA PRO A 15 -3.58 0.11 20.30
C PRO A 15 -4.65 1.13 20.69
N THR A 16 -4.31 2.16 21.47
CA THR A 16 -5.23 3.25 21.83
C THR A 16 -5.75 4.02 20.62
N GLU A 17 -4.92 4.28 19.61
CA GLU A 17 -5.34 4.96 18.38
C GLU A 17 -6.11 4.01 17.44
N GLN A 18 -5.77 2.73 17.45
CA GLN A 18 -6.56 1.71 16.74
C GLN A 18 -7.96 1.59 17.33
N ILE A 19 -8.09 1.60 18.67
CA ILE A 19 -9.39 1.57 19.37
C ILE A 19 -10.22 2.80 19.01
N LYS A 20 -9.64 4.02 19.07
CA LYS A 20 -10.34 5.24 18.63
C LYS A 20 -10.86 5.15 17.19
N SER A 21 -10.05 4.58 16.30
CA SER A 21 -10.45 4.36 14.90
C SER A 21 -11.62 3.37 14.79
N LEU A 22 -11.65 2.32 15.61
CA LEU A 22 -12.74 1.35 15.69
C LEU A 22 -14.02 1.94 16.30
N GLU A 23 -13.90 2.82 17.30
CA GLU A 23 -15.04 3.54 17.89
C GLU A 23 -15.68 4.50 16.89
N ALA A 24 -14.85 5.31 16.21
CA ALA A 24 -15.32 6.22 15.16
C ALA A 24 -15.99 5.46 14.01
N LEU A 25 -15.39 4.33 13.61
CA LEU A 25 -15.97 3.39 12.66
C LEU A 25 -17.35 2.86 13.11
N ALA A 26 -17.48 2.45 14.37
CA ALA A 26 -18.72 1.88 14.91
C ALA A 26 -19.85 2.93 14.94
N ALA A 27 -19.52 4.17 15.34
CA ALA A 27 -20.43 5.30 15.28
C ALA A 27 -20.90 5.55 13.85
N GLN A 28 -19.97 5.59 12.88
CA GLN A 28 -20.30 5.81 11.47
C GLN A 28 -21.19 4.69 10.90
N ARG A 29 -20.91 3.42 11.22
CA ARG A 29 -21.77 2.28 10.82
C ARG A 29 -23.20 2.42 11.35
N THR A 30 -23.35 2.86 12.60
CA THR A 30 -24.67 3.07 13.21
C THR A 30 -25.41 4.22 12.52
N ALA A 31 -24.71 5.31 12.20
CA ALA A 31 -25.28 6.44 11.46
C ALA A 31 -25.72 6.04 10.04
N GLU A 32 -24.90 5.28 9.30
CA GLU A 32 -25.28 4.76 7.98
C GLU A 32 -26.52 3.86 8.07
N ALA A 33 -26.62 3.03 9.11
CA ALA A 33 -27.78 2.17 9.33
C ALA A 33 -29.08 2.94 9.62
N THR A 34 -28.98 4.17 10.11
CA THR A 34 -30.14 5.06 10.35
C THR A 34 -30.36 6.08 9.23
N GLY A 35 -29.66 5.94 8.10
CA GLY A 35 -29.89 6.72 6.88
C GLY A 35 -28.90 7.86 6.62
N ALA A 36 -27.84 8.01 7.42
CA ALA A 36 -26.78 8.97 7.13
C ALA A 36 -25.95 8.55 5.90
N ALA A 37 -25.33 9.53 5.24
CA ALA A 37 -24.45 9.29 4.11
C ALA A 37 -23.14 8.59 4.55
N PRO A 38 -22.54 7.76 3.68
CA PRO A 38 -21.25 7.14 3.95
C PRO A 38 -20.12 8.17 4.00
N VAL A 39 -19.17 7.94 4.90
CA VAL A 39 -17.93 8.74 4.99
C VAL A 39 -16.82 8.06 4.20
N TYR A 40 -16.10 8.87 3.41
CA TYR A 40 -14.97 8.43 2.62
C TYR A 40 -13.67 9.05 3.14
N ILE A 41 -12.62 8.24 3.19
CA ILE A 41 -11.27 8.64 3.59
C ILE A 41 -10.35 8.60 2.36
N PRO A 42 -9.51 9.62 2.13
CA PRO A 42 -8.59 9.63 1.02
C PRO A 42 -7.35 8.74 1.27
N PHE A 43 -6.81 8.13 0.21
CA PHE A 43 -5.57 7.34 0.29
C PHE A 43 -4.29 8.19 0.31
N VAL A 44 -4.34 9.31 -0.40
CA VAL A 44 -3.27 10.29 -0.54
C VAL A 44 -3.86 11.66 -0.18
N PRO A 45 -3.04 12.66 0.17
CA PRO A 45 -3.52 14.03 0.34
C PRO A 45 -4.45 14.44 -0.82
N GLU A 46 -5.51 15.18 -0.51
CA GLU A 46 -6.46 15.62 -1.55
C GLU A 46 -6.09 16.95 -2.17
N LYS A 47 -5.22 17.71 -1.51
CA LYS A 47 -4.82 19.04 -1.91
C LYS A 47 -3.33 19.21 -1.68
N LEU A 48 -2.69 19.97 -2.57
CA LEU A 48 -1.27 20.30 -2.46
C LEU A 48 -0.93 21.03 -1.16
N GLU A 49 -1.85 21.84 -0.61
CA GLU A 49 -1.68 22.55 0.66
C GLU A 49 -1.53 21.63 1.88
N HIS A 50 -1.88 20.35 1.76
CA HIS A 50 -1.69 19.34 2.81
C HIS A 50 -0.35 18.60 2.68
N ILE A 51 0.50 18.99 1.73
CA ILE A 51 1.82 18.41 1.51
C ILE A 51 2.89 19.38 1.99
N ASP A 52 3.76 18.88 2.84
CA ASP A 52 4.93 19.58 3.37
C ASP A 52 6.20 18.72 3.29
N GLU A 53 7.31 19.29 3.78
CA GLU A 53 8.62 18.60 3.81
C GLU A 53 8.59 17.33 4.67
N LYS A 54 7.68 17.25 5.65
CA LYS A 54 7.54 16.10 6.56
C LYS A 54 6.64 15.00 6.00
N THR A 55 5.89 15.29 4.94
CA THR A 55 5.00 14.34 4.29
C THR A 55 5.82 13.22 3.64
N PRO A 56 5.58 11.93 3.93
CA PRO A 56 6.30 10.81 3.32
C PRO A 56 6.34 10.88 1.79
N SER A 57 7.44 10.43 1.18
CA SER A 57 7.67 10.53 -0.26
C SER A 57 6.55 9.85 -1.06
N MET A 58 6.12 8.66 -0.62
CA MET A 58 5.00 7.91 -1.21
C MET A 58 3.70 8.73 -1.24
N LEU A 59 3.40 9.53 -0.22
CA LEU A 59 2.18 10.34 -0.19
C LEU A 59 2.27 11.58 -1.09
N ARG A 60 3.45 12.20 -1.19
CA ARG A 60 3.70 13.34 -2.09
C ARG A 60 3.65 12.91 -3.55
N GLU A 61 4.37 11.85 -3.89
CA GLU A 61 4.36 11.28 -5.23
C GLU A 61 3.00 10.64 -5.55
N GLY A 62 2.32 10.09 -4.56
CA GLY A 62 0.96 9.58 -4.70
C GLY A 62 -0.05 10.67 -5.03
N TYR A 63 0.08 11.87 -4.43
CA TYR A 63 -0.70 13.03 -4.87
C TYR A 63 -0.40 13.36 -6.33
N ASP A 64 0.88 13.51 -6.69
CA ASP A 64 1.29 13.84 -8.06
C ASP A 64 0.73 12.82 -9.08
N TYR A 65 0.80 11.52 -8.77
CA TYR A 65 0.29 10.47 -9.65
C TYR A 65 -1.24 10.46 -9.74
N TYR A 66 -1.96 10.44 -8.61
CA TYR A 66 -3.41 10.24 -8.60
C TYR A 66 -4.26 11.51 -8.75
N ARG A 67 -3.68 12.69 -8.57
CA ARG A 67 -4.40 14.00 -8.53
C ARG A 67 -3.97 14.97 -9.64
N THR A 68 -3.14 14.53 -10.58
CA THR A 68 -2.71 15.34 -11.73
C THR A 68 -2.83 14.54 -13.03
N PRO A 69 -2.70 15.19 -14.21
CA PRO A 69 -2.70 14.50 -15.51
C PRO A 69 -1.65 13.38 -15.67
N ARG A 70 -0.69 13.25 -14.74
CA ARG A 70 0.29 12.14 -14.74
C ARG A 70 -0.37 10.76 -14.69
N GLY A 71 -1.39 10.59 -13.84
CA GLY A 71 -2.04 9.29 -13.62
C GLY A 71 -3.50 9.37 -13.17
N GLU A 72 -4.12 10.55 -13.19
CA GLU A 72 -5.53 10.70 -12.86
C GLU A 72 -6.43 9.92 -13.80
N HIS A 73 -7.52 9.37 -13.26
CA HIS A 73 -8.52 8.68 -14.05
C HIS A 73 -9.90 8.83 -13.42
N PRO A 74 -10.99 9.06 -14.18
CA PRO A 74 -12.33 9.32 -13.62
C PRO A 74 -12.86 8.19 -12.73
N ASN A 75 -12.42 6.95 -12.94
CA ASN A 75 -12.81 5.78 -12.13
C ASN A 75 -11.89 5.53 -10.91
N SER A 76 -10.79 6.28 -10.77
CA SER A 76 -9.89 6.18 -9.61
C SER A 76 -10.07 7.40 -8.72
N LYS A 77 -11.08 7.38 -7.85
CA LYS A 77 -11.38 8.53 -6.97
C LYS A 77 -10.37 8.71 -5.83
N GLY A 78 -9.54 7.71 -5.56
CA GLY A 78 -8.50 7.77 -4.51
C GLY A 78 -9.06 7.83 -3.09
N ARG A 79 -10.21 7.18 -2.84
CA ARG A 79 -10.89 7.16 -1.55
C ARG A 79 -11.45 5.78 -1.22
N PHE A 80 -11.66 5.49 0.05
CA PHE A 80 -12.32 4.28 0.54
C PHE A 80 -13.37 4.61 1.60
N LEU A 81 -14.35 3.72 1.77
CA LEU A 81 -15.34 3.84 2.84
C LEU A 81 -14.66 3.73 4.21
N MET A 82 -14.90 4.69 5.09
CA MET A 82 -14.46 4.62 6.49
C MET A 82 -14.89 3.30 7.14
N THR A 83 -16.07 2.79 6.76
CA THR A 83 -16.61 1.54 7.29
C THR A 83 -15.83 0.27 6.93
N SER A 84 -14.93 0.36 5.94
CA SER A 84 -13.99 -0.70 5.55
C SER A 84 -12.81 -0.83 6.51
N MET A 85 -12.49 0.19 7.32
CA MET A 85 -11.34 0.17 8.24
C MET A 85 -11.36 -1.02 9.19
N GLY A 86 -12.53 -1.41 9.69
CA GLY A 86 -12.64 -2.58 10.56
C GLY A 86 -12.16 -3.88 9.90
N ARG A 87 -12.47 -4.08 8.61
CA ARG A 87 -11.98 -5.25 7.86
C ARG A 87 -10.48 -5.16 7.59
N MET A 88 -9.97 -3.96 7.32
CA MET A 88 -8.53 -3.76 7.12
C MET A 88 -7.74 -4.05 8.40
N LEU A 89 -8.20 -3.56 9.55
CA LEU A 89 -7.57 -3.80 10.85
C LEU A 89 -7.50 -5.28 11.23
N THR A 90 -8.41 -6.13 10.78
CA THR A 90 -8.40 -7.57 11.05
C THR A 90 -7.80 -8.41 9.94
N TYR A 91 -7.38 -7.80 8.83
CA TYR A 91 -6.81 -8.51 7.69
C TYR A 91 -5.27 -8.55 7.77
N SER A 92 -4.67 -9.68 7.41
CA SER A 92 -3.22 -9.81 7.21
C SER A 92 -2.94 -10.57 5.93
N VAL A 93 -2.07 -9.99 5.09
CA VAL A 93 -1.58 -10.66 3.87
C VAL A 93 -0.51 -11.70 4.18
N PHE A 94 0.15 -11.58 5.34
CA PHE A 94 1.34 -12.35 5.67
C PHE A 94 1.07 -13.64 6.45
N ALA A 95 -0.09 -13.73 7.12
CA ALA A 95 -0.40 -14.79 8.08
C ALA A 95 -0.28 -16.22 7.51
N GLN A 96 -0.56 -16.41 6.22
CA GLN A 96 -0.54 -17.72 5.56
C GLN A 96 0.66 -17.93 4.63
N LEU A 97 1.55 -16.94 4.47
CA LEU A 97 2.73 -17.09 3.61
C LEU A 97 3.64 -18.25 4.02
N PRO A 98 3.95 -18.46 5.33
CA PRO A 98 4.87 -19.53 5.74
C PRO A 98 4.33 -20.95 5.56
N THR A 99 3.04 -21.11 5.25
CA THR A 99 2.32 -22.39 5.18
C THR A 99 1.79 -22.68 3.79
N LEU A 100 1.18 -21.69 3.12
CA LEU A 100 0.44 -21.90 1.87
C LEU A 100 1.18 -21.42 0.62
N LEU A 101 2.14 -20.49 0.74
CA LEU A 101 2.89 -20.03 -0.42
C LEU A 101 4.09 -20.94 -0.68
N THR A 102 3.96 -21.81 -1.67
CA THR A 102 4.98 -22.80 -2.07
C THR A 102 5.58 -22.52 -3.44
N GLN A 103 4.89 -21.72 -4.26
CA GLN A 103 5.28 -21.34 -5.60
C GLN A 103 6.52 -20.44 -5.58
N PRO A 104 7.33 -20.46 -6.66
CA PRO A 104 8.37 -19.45 -6.88
C PRO A 104 7.80 -18.02 -6.74
N LEU A 105 8.43 -17.21 -5.90
CA LEU A 105 8.00 -15.84 -5.60
C LEU A 105 9.02 -14.80 -6.11
N PRO A 106 8.70 -14.03 -7.16
CA PRO A 106 9.48 -12.88 -7.57
C PRO A 106 9.00 -11.63 -6.82
N LEU A 107 9.84 -11.06 -5.96
CA LEU A 107 9.59 -9.76 -5.33
C LEU A 107 10.43 -8.70 -6.02
N ILE A 108 9.81 -7.56 -6.35
CA ILE A 108 10.50 -6.37 -6.89
C ILE A 108 10.15 -5.18 -6.00
N ALA A 109 11.15 -4.41 -5.60
CA ALA A 109 10.97 -3.20 -4.80
C ALA A 109 12.03 -2.16 -5.16
N GLY A 110 11.69 -0.88 -5.02
CA GLY A 110 12.67 0.20 -5.16
C GLY A 110 13.52 0.36 -3.89
N SER A 111 14.78 0.78 -4.03
CA SER A 111 15.68 1.00 -2.87
C SER A 111 15.17 2.13 -1.96
N GLU A 112 14.56 3.16 -2.55
CA GLU A 112 14.04 4.36 -1.86
C GLU A 112 12.55 4.25 -1.54
N ALA A 113 11.94 3.08 -1.72
CA ALA A 113 10.52 2.90 -1.47
C ALA A 113 10.23 2.85 0.04
N ASP A 114 9.42 3.79 0.54
CA ASP A 114 8.88 3.80 1.91
C ASP A 114 8.17 2.48 2.30
N THR A 115 7.80 1.65 1.32
CA THR A 115 7.09 0.38 1.47
C THR A 115 7.97 -0.86 1.28
N LYS A 116 9.27 -0.72 1.00
CA LYS A 116 10.17 -1.86 0.71
C LYS A 116 10.13 -2.92 1.81
N PHE A 117 9.96 -2.51 3.07
CA PHE A 117 9.87 -3.40 4.21
C PHE A 117 8.74 -4.46 4.09
N TYR A 118 7.67 -4.20 3.32
CA TYR A 118 6.65 -5.22 3.05
C TYR A 118 7.17 -6.34 2.16
N SER A 119 7.99 -6.01 1.16
CA SER A 119 8.68 -7.02 0.33
C SER A 119 9.72 -7.77 1.16
N ASP A 120 10.46 -7.09 2.03
CA ASP A 120 11.41 -7.74 2.94
C ASP A 120 10.70 -8.72 3.90
N GLN A 121 9.53 -8.34 4.43
CA GLN A 121 8.71 -9.19 5.29
C GLN A 121 8.14 -10.39 4.53
N ALA A 122 7.62 -10.19 3.31
CA ALA A 122 7.15 -11.27 2.44
C ALA A 122 8.30 -12.25 2.13
N TYR A 123 9.48 -11.73 1.80
CA TYR A 123 10.68 -12.53 1.54
C TYR A 123 11.07 -13.35 2.77
N ALA A 124 11.12 -12.73 3.96
CA ALA A 124 11.50 -13.41 5.19
C ALA A 124 10.52 -14.55 5.56
N LEU A 125 9.22 -14.33 5.40
CA LEU A 125 8.17 -15.30 5.77
C LEU A 125 7.98 -16.43 4.76
N SER A 126 8.28 -16.20 3.48
CA SER A 126 8.11 -17.20 2.42
C SER A 126 9.15 -18.32 2.54
N LYS A 127 8.72 -19.57 2.39
CA LYS A 127 9.60 -20.76 2.51
C LYS A 127 9.95 -21.43 1.18
N GLY A 128 9.16 -21.21 0.13
CA GLY A 128 9.44 -21.70 -1.21
C GLY A 128 10.60 -20.96 -1.89
N PRO A 129 10.90 -21.31 -3.16
CA PRO A 129 11.85 -20.56 -3.98
C PRO A 129 11.44 -19.09 -4.03
N LYS A 130 12.38 -18.19 -3.77
CA LYS A 130 12.11 -16.76 -3.64
C LYS A 130 13.30 -15.95 -4.10
N GLU A 131 13.02 -14.81 -4.68
CA GLU A 131 14.01 -13.80 -5.03
C GLU A 131 13.47 -12.41 -4.74
N LEU A 132 14.38 -11.50 -4.38
CA LEU A 132 14.08 -10.08 -4.21
C LEU A 132 15.02 -9.29 -5.11
N PHE A 133 14.45 -8.63 -6.12
CA PHE A 133 15.17 -7.71 -7.00
C PHE A 133 14.92 -6.28 -6.54
N VAL A 134 16.00 -5.60 -6.13
CA VAL A 134 15.93 -4.21 -5.70
C VAL A 134 16.31 -3.31 -6.86
N VAL A 135 15.40 -2.42 -7.25
CA VAL A 135 15.64 -1.41 -8.29
C VAL A 135 16.24 -0.18 -7.62
N GLU A 136 17.53 0.02 -7.82
CA GLU A 136 18.29 1.11 -7.20
C GLU A 136 17.75 2.49 -7.62
N GLY A 137 17.58 3.40 -6.66
CA GLY A 137 17.07 4.75 -6.84
C GLY A 137 15.55 4.85 -7.00
N ALA A 138 14.83 3.75 -7.22
CA ALA A 138 13.39 3.79 -7.41
C ALA A 138 12.64 4.00 -6.08
N SER A 139 11.67 4.90 -6.08
CA SER A 139 10.66 5.04 -5.02
C SER A 139 9.49 4.06 -5.21
N HIS A 140 8.48 4.11 -4.33
CA HIS A 140 7.26 3.33 -4.49
C HIS A 140 6.50 3.68 -5.79
N ILE A 141 6.27 4.97 -6.04
CA ILE A 141 5.49 5.44 -7.20
C ILE A 141 6.34 5.44 -8.46
N ALA A 142 7.67 5.58 -8.37
CA ALA A 142 8.55 5.54 -9.54
C ALA A 142 8.43 4.22 -10.32
N LEU A 143 8.19 3.09 -9.62
CA LEU A 143 7.94 1.78 -10.25
C LEU A 143 6.59 1.67 -10.98
N TYR A 144 5.71 2.68 -10.92
CA TYR A 144 4.41 2.65 -11.59
C TYR A 144 4.54 3.04 -13.06
N ASP A 145 5.37 4.05 -13.37
CA ASP A 145 5.31 4.73 -14.66
C ASP A 145 6.64 5.29 -15.19
N LYS A 146 7.74 5.30 -14.43
CA LYS A 146 9.02 5.82 -14.91
C LYS A 146 9.75 4.74 -15.72
N PRO A 147 9.97 4.92 -17.05
CA PRO A 147 10.55 3.87 -17.89
C PRO A 147 11.89 3.35 -17.37
N GLU A 148 12.75 4.24 -16.87
CA GLU A 148 14.05 3.87 -16.31
C GLU A 148 14.00 2.82 -15.20
N TYR A 149 12.91 2.74 -14.43
CA TYR A 149 12.71 1.75 -13.37
C TYR A 149 11.74 0.63 -13.79
N VAL A 150 10.68 0.98 -14.54
CA VAL A 150 9.70 0.01 -15.04
C VAL A 150 10.36 -1.00 -15.98
N ASP A 151 11.24 -0.56 -16.87
CA ASP A 151 11.93 -1.46 -17.81
C ASP A 151 12.80 -2.49 -17.06
N GLN A 152 13.45 -2.08 -15.97
CA GLN A 152 14.22 -3.00 -15.13
C GLN A 152 13.32 -4.04 -14.47
N ALA A 153 12.20 -3.60 -13.89
CA ALA A 153 11.22 -4.48 -13.27
C ALA A 153 10.58 -5.47 -14.27
N VAL A 154 10.20 -4.98 -15.46
CA VAL A 154 9.61 -5.80 -16.52
C VAL A 154 10.63 -6.82 -17.05
N ASN A 155 11.87 -6.41 -17.31
CA ASN A 155 12.92 -7.34 -17.74
C ASN A 155 13.17 -8.45 -16.72
N LYS A 156 13.14 -8.11 -15.42
CA LYS A 156 13.23 -9.10 -14.35
C LYS A 156 12.05 -10.08 -14.36
N LEU A 157 10.82 -9.59 -14.52
CA LEU A 157 9.62 -10.43 -14.62
C LEU A 157 9.63 -11.33 -15.86
N VAL A 158 10.02 -10.81 -17.02
CA VAL A 158 10.14 -11.58 -18.27
C VAL A 158 11.14 -12.72 -18.09
N SER A 159 12.31 -12.44 -17.50
CA SER A 159 13.32 -13.47 -17.21
C SER A 159 12.80 -14.53 -16.24
N PHE A 160 12.12 -14.12 -15.16
CA PHE A 160 11.56 -15.05 -14.17
C PHE A 160 10.48 -15.96 -14.77
N PHE A 161 9.49 -15.38 -15.44
CA PHE A 161 8.37 -16.16 -16.01
C PHE A 161 8.78 -16.96 -17.25
N GLY A 162 9.84 -16.57 -17.95
CA GLY A 162 10.40 -17.35 -19.06
C GLY A 162 11.15 -18.62 -18.62
N GLN A 163 11.36 -18.82 -17.33
CA GLN A 163 12.01 -20.01 -16.75
C GLN A 163 11.02 -21.04 -16.17
N LEU A 164 9.72 -20.70 -16.12
CA LEU A 164 8.64 -21.59 -15.68
C LEU A 164 8.21 -22.54 -16.81
#